data_AF-A0A1F8WU21-F1
#
_entry.id   AF-A0A1F8WU21-F1
#
_cell.length_a   1.000
_cell.length_b   1.000
_cell.length_c   1.000
_cell.angle_alpha   90.00
_cell.angle_beta   90.00
_cell.angle_gamma   90.00
#
_symmetry.space_group_name_H-M   'P 1'
#
loop_
_entity.id
_entity.type
_entity.pdbx_description
1 polymer ?
#
loop_
_entity_poly.entity_id
_entity_poly.type
_entity_poly.pdbx_seq_one_letter_code
_entity_poly.pdbx_strand_id
1 'polypeptide(L)'
;MSFSGFFVVIGVVIAMILLYKHADKWIKKMDPKTVKTVNWIGFIIGVVGGVLWYLFAYGIFMIITLIGIVLYFLFYGYDKMEEEGGSEKQ
;
A
#
# COMPACT_ATOMS: atom_id res chain seq x y z
N MET A 1 3.91 -9.60 25.92
CA MET A 1 2.77 -9.60 24.97
C MET A 1 1.87 -10.77 25.36
N SER A 2 0.56 -10.58 25.53
CA SER A 2 -0.33 -11.71 25.85
C SER A 2 -0.44 -12.65 24.63
N PHE A 3 -0.72 -13.94 24.87
CA PHE A 3 -0.98 -14.91 23.78
C PHE A 3 -2.09 -14.41 22.83
N SER A 4 -3.11 -13.72 23.36
CA SER A 4 -4.15 -13.08 22.54
C SER A 4 -3.62 -11.98 21.62
N GLY A 5 -2.68 -11.14 22.08
CA GLY A 5 -2.03 -10.12 21.25
C GLY A 5 -1.21 -10.73 20.12
N PHE A 6 -0.55 -11.87 20.37
CA PHE A 6 0.24 -12.57 19.36
C PHE A 6 -0.64 -13.12 18.21
N PHE A 7 -1.77 -13.76 18.52
CA PHE A 7 -2.70 -14.25 17.49
C PHE A 7 -3.36 -13.14 16.69
N VAL A 8 -3.64 -11.98 17.29
CA VAL A 8 -4.16 -10.81 16.58
C VAL A 8 -3.12 -10.31 15.57
N VAL A 9 -1.85 -10.17 15.97
CA VAL A 9 -0.78 -9.74 15.06
C VAL A 9 -0.63 -10.72 13.90
N ILE A 10 -0.60 -12.03 14.17
CA ILE A 10 -0.54 -13.06 13.12
C ILE A 10 -1.75 -12.97 12.19
N GLY A 11 -2.96 -12.81 12.74
CA GLY A 11 -4.17 -12.67 11.95
C GLY A 11 -4.13 -11.48 11.00
N VAL A 12 -3.63 -10.32 11.48
CA VAL A 12 -3.44 -9.12 10.65
C VAL A 12 -2.40 -9.37 9.56
N VAL A 13 -1.27 -10.02 9.87
CA VAL A 13 -0.24 -10.34 8.88
C VAL A 13 -0.79 -11.27 7.79
N ILE A 14 -1.53 -12.32 8.16
CA ILE A 14 -2.15 -13.24 7.20
C ILE A 14 -3.18 -12.49 6.34
N ALA A 15 -4.01 -11.64 6.94
CA ALA A 15 -4.97 -10.81 6.21
C ALA A 15 -4.28 -9.88 5.20
N MET A 16 -3.17 -9.25 5.58
CA MET A 16 -2.37 -8.42 4.67
C MET A 16 -1.78 -9.23 3.52
N ILE A 17 -1.26 -10.43 3.78
CA ILE A 17 -0.74 -11.32 2.72
C ILE A 17 -1.85 -11.70 1.73
N LEU A 18 -3.04 -12.03 2.23
CA LEU A 18 -4.18 -12.36 1.38
C LEU A 18 -4.64 -11.17 0.55
N LEU A 19 -4.68 -9.97 1.14
CA LEU A 19 -4.99 -8.73 0.43
C LEU A 19 -3.96 -8.46 -0.67
N TYR A 20 -2.66 -8.60 -0.38
CA TYR A 20 -1.60 -8.47 -1.37
C TYR A 20 -1.77 -9.46 -2.53
N LYS A 21 -1.99 -10.74 -2.21
CA LYS A 21 -2.16 -11.79 -3.22
C LYS A 21 -3.40 -11.59 -4.08
N HIS A 22 -4.48 -11.08 -3.51
CA HIS A 22 -5.68 -10.77 -4.27
C HIS A 22 -5.47 -9.52 -5.13
N ALA A 23 -4.94 -8.45 -4.55
CA ALA A 23 -4.63 -7.21 -5.25
C ALA A 23 -3.67 -7.45 -6.42
N ASP A 24 -2.65 -8.28 -6.27
CA ASP A 24 -1.70 -8.65 -7.33
C ASP A 24 -2.40 -9.09 -8.64
N LYS A 25 -3.42 -9.95 -8.53
CA LYS A 25 -4.19 -10.43 -9.70
C LYS A 25 -5.03 -9.34 -10.37
N TRP A 26 -5.47 -8.34 -9.60
CA TRP A 26 -6.25 -7.22 -10.12
C TRP A 26 -5.34 -6.14 -10.71
N ILE A 27 -4.22 -5.84 -10.05
CA ILE A 27 -3.26 -4.83 -10.48
C ILE A 27 -2.61 -5.24 -11.80
N LYS A 28 -2.28 -6.53 -12.02
CA LYS A 28 -1.81 -7.06 -13.33
C LYS A 28 -2.74 -6.77 -14.51
N LYS A 29 -4.03 -6.54 -14.26
CA LYS A 29 -5.04 -6.31 -15.30
C LYS A 29 -5.34 -4.84 -15.53
N MET A 30 -4.78 -3.95 -14.72
CA MET A 30 -5.01 -2.51 -14.85
C MET A 30 -4.05 -1.91 -15.87
N ASP A 31 -4.51 -0.84 -16.53
CA ASP A 31 -3.66 -0.02 -17.39
C ASP A 31 -2.49 0.58 -16.56
N PRO A 32 -1.26 0.59 -17.07
CA PRO A 32 -0.10 1.16 -16.40
C PRO A 32 -0.30 2.59 -15.90
N LYS A 33 -1.02 3.43 -16.65
CA LYS A 33 -1.37 4.79 -16.20
C LYS A 33 -2.23 4.77 -14.95
N THR A 34 -3.14 3.82 -14.85
CA THR A 34 -4.00 3.66 -13.67
C THR A 34 -3.16 3.23 -12.47
N VAL A 35 -2.28 2.24 -12.65
CA VAL A 35 -1.37 1.76 -11.60
C VAL A 35 -0.52 2.90 -11.05
N LYS A 36 0.12 3.68 -11.93
CA LYS A 36 0.94 4.83 -11.55
C LYS A 36 0.14 5.92 -10.85
N THR A 37 -1.06 6.21 -11.34
CA THR A 37 -1.97 7.19 -10.72
C THR A 37 -2.38 6.76 -9.31
N VAL A 38 -2.77 5.50 -9.13
CA VAL A 38 -3.17 4.96 -7.82
C VAL A 38 -1.97 4.90 -6.86
N ASN A 39 -0.78 4.54 -7.36
CA ASN A 39 0.46 4.61 -6.59
C ASN A 39 0.69 6.03 -6.04
N TRP A 40 0.61 7.03 -6.93
CA TRP A 40 0.79 8.43 -6.56
C TRP A 40 -0.30 8.94 -5.60
N ILE A 41 -1.55 8.52 -5.79
CA ILE A 41 -2.65 8.83 -4.86
C ILE A 41 -2.37 8.21 -3.48
N GLY A 42 -1.92 6.95 -3.43
CA GLY A 42 -1.51 6.29 -2.18
C GLY A 42 -0.41 7.07 -1.47
N PHE A 43 0.59 7.55 -2.22
CA PHE A 43 1.65 8.41 -1.70
C PHE A 43 1.11 9.72 -1.11
N ILE A 44 0.28 10.46 -1.86
CA ILE A 44 -0.34 11.70 -1.35
C ILE A 44 -1.11 11.43 -0.06
N ILE A 45 -1.97 10.39 -0.06
CA ILE A 45 -2.79 10.05 1.11
C ILE A 45 -1.89 9.71 2.32
N GLY A 46 -0.81 8.97 2.10
CA GLY A 46 0.17 8.66 3.14
C GLY A 46 0.84 9.91 3.70
N VAL A 47 1.33 10.80 2.83
CA VAL A 47 2.02 12.04 3.24
C VAL A 47 1.06 13.00 3.93
N VAL A 48 -0.10 13.28 3.35
CA VAL A 48 -1.12 14.17 3.93
C VAL A 48 -1.63 13.60 5.25
N GLY A 49 -1.89 12.28 5.31
CA GLY A 49 -2.23 11.58 6.53
C GLY A 49 -1.16 11.76 7.62
N GLY A 50 0.12 11.61 7.26
CA GLY A 50 1.24 11.76 8.19
C GLY A 50 1.38 13.18 8.70
N VAL A 51 1.22 14.19 7.83
CA VAL A 51 1.21 15.61 8.22
C VAL A 51 0.04 15.91 9.17
N LEU A 52 -1.17 15.44 8.84
CA LEU A 52 -2.34 15.62 9.70
C LEU A 52 -2.17 14.89 11.04
N TRP A 53 -1.56 13.72 11.03
CA TRP A 53 -1.28 12.98 12.25
C TRP A 53 -0.27 13.71 13.13
N TYR A 54 0.77 14.29 12.53
CA TYR A 54 1.76 15.10 13.25
C TYR A 54 1.13 16.35 13.90
N LEU A 55 0.21 17.02 13.21
CA LEU A 55 -0.42 18.25 13.70
C LEU A 55 -1.49 18.02 14.77
N PHE A 56 -2.28 16.96 14.63
CA PHE A 56 -3.48 16.77 15.46
C PHE A 56 -3.42 15.56 16.41
N ALA A 57 -2.44 14.67 16.25
CA ALA A 57 -2.25 13.44 17.05
C ALA A 57 -3.47 12.50 17.13
N TYR A 58 -4.51 12.68 16.31
CA TYR A 58 -5.66 11.78 16.28
C TYR A 58 -5.29 10.44 15.63
N GLY A 59 -5.69 9.34 16.29
CA GLY A 59 -5.43 7.99 15.81
C GLY A 59 -6.04 7.68 14.44
N ILE A 60 -7.07 8.42 14.00
CA ILE A 60 -7.63 8.25 12.66
C ILE A 60 -6.64 8.65 11.55
N PHE A 61 -5.81 9.69 11.77
CA PHE A 61 -4.80 10.10 10.81
C PHE A 61 -3.65 9.11 10.73
N MET A 62 -3.32 8.42 11.83
CA MET A 62 -2.40 7.29 11.82
C MET A 62 -2.91 6.16 10.92
N ILE A 63 -4.21 5.82 11.00
CA ILE A 63 -4.82 4.79 10.15
C ILE A 63 -4.81 5.23 8.67
N ILE A 64 -5.17 6.48 8.38
CA ILE A 64 -5.13 7.02 7.02
C ILE A 64 -3.71 6.96 6.43
N THR A 65 -2.70 7.31 7.25
CA THR A 65 -1.28 7.22 6.88
C THR A 65 -0.90 5.77 6.54
N LEU A 66 -1.25 4.82 7.40
CA LEU A 66 -0.99 3.39 7.21
C LEU A 66 -1.62 2.88 5.91
N ILE A 67 -2.88 3.22 5.64
CA ILE A 67 -3.58 2.83 4.41
C ILE A 67 -2.88 3.42 3.18
N GLY A 68 -2.52 4.70 3.23
CA GLY A 68 -1.79 5.37 2.13
C GLY A 68 -0.46 4.70 1.83
N ILE A 69 0.33 4.39 2.87
CA ILE A 69 1.61 3.68 2.73
C ILE A 69 1.40 2.27 2.16
N VAL A 70 0.42 1.51 2.66
CA VAL A 70 0.13 0.17 2.14
C VAL A 70 -0.28 0.21 0.67
N LEU A 71 -1.13 1.16 0.28
CA LEU A 71 -1.51 1.37 -1.12
C LEU A 71 -0.30 1.77 -1.98
N TYR A 72 0.54 2.68 -1.51
CA TYR A 72 1.77 3.05 -2.21
C TYR A 72 2.66 1.82 -2.45
N PHE A 73 2.97 1.04 -1.41
CA PHE A 73 3.82 -0.14 -1.55
C PHE A 73 3.20 -1.28 -2.37
N LEU A 74 1.87 -1.40 -2.37
CA LEU A 74 1.16 -2.37 -3.22
C LEU A 74 1.38 -2.09 -4.71
N PHE A 75 1.30 -0.82 -5.11
CA PHE A 75 1.39 -0.41 -6.51
C PHE A 75 2.81 -0.05 -6.95
N TYR A 76 3.70 0.30 -6.01
CA TYR A 76 5.12 0.61 -6.27
C TYR A 76 5.85 -0.55 -6.93
N GLY A 77 5.66 -1.77 -6.44
CA GLY A 77 6.29 -2.96 -7.04
C GLY A 77 5.86 -3.22 -8.49
N TYR A 78 4.64 -2.80 -8.85
CA TYR A 78 4.14 -2.90 -10.22
C TYR A 78 4.69 -1.84 -11.15
N ASP A 79 4.66 -0.58 -10.71
CA ASP A 79 5.22 0.54 -11.46
C ASP A 79 6.69 0.25 -11.83
N LYS A 80 7.45 -0.29 -10.88
CA LYS A 80 8.86 -0.66 -11.07
C LYS A 80 9.08 -1.86 -12.01
N MET A 81 8.26 -2.91 -11.92
CA MET A 81 8.40 -4.09 -12.81
C MET A 81 8.03 -3.76 -14.26
N GLU A 82 7.05 -2.88 -14.48
CA GLU A 82 6.71 -2.39 -15.83
C GLU A 82 7.82 -1.50 -16.40
N GLU A 83 8.38 -0.58 -15.62
CA GLU A 83 9.51 0.26 -16.04
C GLU A 83 10.73 -0.58 -16.43
N GLU A 84 11.02 -1.65 -15.69
CA GLU A 84 12.12 -2.59 -16.01
C GLU A 84 11.80 -3.46 -17.24
N GLY A 85 10.59 -4.00 -17.37
CA GLY A 85 10.19 -4.85 -18.51
C GLY A 85 10.01 -4.11 -19.85
N GLY A 86 9.74 -2.80 -19.82
CA GLY A 86 9.72 -1.95 -21.01
C GLY A 86 11.11 -1.57 -21.53
N SER A 87 12.10 -1.52 -20.62
CA SER A 87 13.47 -1.12 -20.92
C SER A 87 14.33 -2.21 -21.58
N GLU A 88 13.96 -3.49 -21.45
CA GLU A 88 14.65 -4.61 -22.12
C GLU A 88 14.25 -4.79 -23.60
N LYS A 89 13.27 -4.04 -24.10
CA LYS A 89 12.81 -4.09 -25.50
C LYS A 89 13.31 -2.91 -26.37
N GLN A 90 14.31 -2.15 -25.89
CA GLN A 90 14.99 -1.12 -26.68
C GLN A 90 16.41 -1.53 -27.04
#